data_AF-A0A0G1VW65-F1
#
_entry.id   AF-A0A0G1VW65-F1
#
_cell.length_a   1.000
_cell.length_b   1.000
_cell.length_c   1.000
_cell.angle_alpha   90.00
_cell.angle_beta   90.00
_cell.angle_gamma   90.00
#
_symmetry.space_group_name_H-M   'P 1'
#
loop_
_entity.id
_entity.type
_entity.pdbx_description
1 polymer ?
#
loop_
_entity_poly.entity_id
_entity_poly.type
_entity_poly.pdbx_seq_one_letter_code
_entity_poly.pdbx_strand_id
1 'polypeptide(L)'
;MVLVVGGGCGYNAARTLRGILDGQLKIENWNLKIVQWCFGGLPLVNEMDKLLGDKTYIVLLQNNTELRPSGGFMGSFVKLKTQNSKLKTLEVEDIYQPDGQVVGYVEPPAPIKKAFPFGSWKLRDANWDVDFSVAGEQIAWFLEQGGEKVDGIIAVNLSFVNLLLGYLGEIKTVTYDERVTAQNLAQLAQTYSEVNKEKRDFLGAVGAALFERINRTSI
;
A
#
# COMPACT_ATOMS: atom_id res chain seq x y z
N MET A 1 -16.23 8.72 10.10
CA MET A 1 -16.43 8.02 11.39
C MET A 1 -17.27 6.78 11.12
N VAL A 2 -16.66 5.60 11.02
CA VAL A 2 -17.37 4.35 10.71
C VAL A 2 -17.26 3.42 11.91
N LEU A 3 -18.41 3.24 12.58
CA LEU A 3 -18.63 2.24 13.63
C LEU A 3 -18.70 0.86 12.97
N VAL A 4 -17.74 -0.02 13.27
CA VAL A 4 -17.82 -1.43 12.92
C VAL A 4 -18.71 -2.12 13.95
N VAL A 5 -19.97 -2.38 13.60
CA VAL A 5 -20.84 -3.27 14.38
C VAL A 5 -20.52 -4.69 13.94
N GLY A 6 -19.70 -5.40 14.73
CA GLY A 6 -19.52 -6.85 14.63
C GLY A 6 -20.80 -7.57 15.03
N GLY A 7 -21.79 -7.62 14.14
CA GLY A 7 -23.05 -8.33 14.34
C GLY A 7 -22.96 -9.81 13.94
N GLY A 8 -23.87 -10.64 14.48
CA GLY A 8 -23.91 -12.11 14.41
C GLY A 8 -23.91 -12.76 13.00
N CYS A 9 -23.87 -11.99 11.92
CA CYS A 9 -23.64 -12.51 10.57
C CYS A 9 -22.23 -13.10 10.40
N GLY A 10 -21.20 -12.46 10.97
CA GLY A 10 -19.81 -12.96 10.90
C GLY A 10 -19.63 -14.31 11.62
N TYR A 11 -20.27 -14.45 12.79
CA TYR A 11 -20.22 -15.69 13.57
C TYR A 11 -20.89 -16.87 12.84
N ASN A 12 -22.05 -16.63 12.22
CA ASN A 12 -22.76 -17.67 11.48
C ASN A 12 -22.06 -18.05 10.18
N ALA A 13 -21.48 -17.09 9.45
CA ALA A 13 -20.69 -17.37 8.25
C ALA A 13 -19.46 -18.23 8.56
N ALA A 14 -18.71 -17.90 9.61
CA ALA A 14 -17.55 -18.68 10.05
C ALA A 14 -17.94 -20.11 10.50
N ARG A 15 -19.06 -20.26 11.20
CA ARG A 15 -19.57 -21.57 11.66
C ARG A 15 -20.00 -22.45 10.48
N THR A 16 -20.66 -21.87 9.47
CA THR A 16 -21.05 -22.58 8.26
C THR A 16 -19.84 -22.97 7.41
N LEU A 17 -18.85 -22.09 7.28
CA LEU A 17 -17.61 -22.40 6.56
C LEU A 17 -16.86 -23.57 7.22
N ARG A 18 -16.78 -23.57 8.56
CA ARG A 18 -16.18 -24.66 9.33
C ARG A 18 -16.91 -25.99 9.11
N GLY A 19 -18.26 -26.00 9.13
CA GLY A 19 -19.03 -27.22 8.86
C GLY A 19 -18.90 -27.77 7.43
N ILE A 20 -18.58 -26.92 6.44
CA ILE A 20 -18.29 -27.32 5.05
C ILE A 20 -16.88 -27.93 4.96
N LEU A 21 -15.89 -27.28 5.58
CA LEU A 21 -14.51 -27.76 5.61
C LEU A 21 -14.37 -29.09 6.38
N ASP A 22 -15.16 -29.27 7.43
CA ASP A 22 -15.21 -30.50 8.22
C ASP A 22 -16.08 -31.61 7.58
N GLY A 23 -16.60 -31.37 6.37
CA GLY A 23 -17.40 -32.35 5.61
C GLY A 23 -18.77 -32.70 6.21
N GLN A 24 -19.20 -31.96 7.24
CA GLN A 24 -20.47 -32.20 7.95
C GLN A 24 -21.68 -31.61 7.22
N LEU A 25 -21.46 -30.71 6.25
CA LEU A 25 -22.50 -30.09 5.44
C LEU A 25 -22.30 -30.42 3.95
N LYS A 26 -23.23 -31.18 3.36
CA LYS A 26 -23.28 -31.41 1.90
C LYS A 26 -24.19 -30.37 1.25
N ILE A 27 -23.65 -29.64 0.28
CA ILE A 27 -24.29 -28.51 -0.38
C ILE A 27 -25.00 -29.00 -1.64
N GLU A 28 -26.31 -29.26 -1.57
CA GLU A 28 -27.07 -29.78 -2.71
C GLU A 28 -27.98 -28.75 -3.40
N ASN A 29 -28.22 -27.57 -2.84
CA ASN A 29 -29.01 -26.54 -3.52
C ASN A 29 -28.64 -25.14 -3.05
N TRP A 30 -27.96 -24.39 -3.91
CA TRP A 30 -27.67 -22.98 -3.70
C TRP A 30 -28.94 -22.14 -3.82
N ASN A 31 -29.59 -21.82 -2.70
CA ASN A 31 -30.47 -20.65 -2.66
C ASN A 31 -29.63 -19.42 -2.28
N LEU A 32 -28.97 -18.86 -3.31
CA LEU A 32 -28.02 -17.74 -3.25
C LEU A 32 -28.51 -16.52 -2.46
N LYS A 33 -29.83 -16.37 -2.23
CA LYS A 33 -30.43 -15.20 -1.60
C LYS A 33 -29.91 -14.87 -0.20
N ILE A 34 -29.60 -15.86 0.63
CA ILE A 34 -29.17 -15.60 2.02
C ILE A 34 -27.71 -15.16 2.11
N VAL A 35 -26.86 -15.71 1.24
CA VAL A 35 -25.46 -15.29 1.09
C VAL A 35 -25.42 -13.90 0.45
N GLN A 36 -26.21 -13.69 -0.60
CA GLN A 36 -26.34 -12.39 -1.28
C GLN A 36 -26.93 -11.31 -0.36
N TRP A 37 -27.80 -11.66 0.60
CA TRP A 37 -28.32 -10.74 1.61
C TRP A 37 -27.27 -10.41 2.69
N CYS A 38 -26.50 -11.40 3.15
CA CYS A 38 -25.41 -11.20 4.11
C CYS A 38 -24.22 -10.40 3.53
N PHE A 39 -23.89 -10.59 2.25
CA PHE A 39 -22.82 -9.84 1.58
C PHE A 39 -23.32 -8.54 0.94
N GLY A 40 -24.58 -8.48 0.48
CA GLY A 40 -25.18 -7.29 -0.12
C GLY A 40 -25.45 -6.16 0.87
N GLY A 41 -25.46 -6.45 2.18
CA GLY A 41 -25.50 -5.46 3.25
C GLY A 41 -24.13 -4.91 3.66
N LEU A 42 -23.03 -5.45 3.12
CA LEU A 42 -21.69 -4.90 3.33
C LEU A 42 -21.45 -3.84 2.25
N PRO A 43 -21.41 -2.54 2.59
CA PRO A 43 -21.22 -1.48 1.61
C PRO A 43 -19.92 -1.62 0.81
N LEU A 44 -18.95 -2.39 1.32
CA LEU A 44 -17.70 -2.66 0.62
C LEU A 44 -17.83 -3.66 -0.54
N VAL A 45 -18.70 -4.67 -0.42
CA VAL A 45 -18.74 -5.80 -1.37
C VAL A 45 -19.35 -5.37 -2.70
N ASN A 46 -20.40 -4.53 -2.65
CA ASN A 46 -21.03 -3.96 -3.85
C ASN A 46 -20.13 -2.91 -4.53
N GLU A 47 -19.12 -2.41 -3.82
CA GLU A 47 -18.15 -1.43 -4.31
C GLU A 47 -16.83 -2.08 -4.71
N MET A 48 -16.68 -3.40 -4.56
CA MET A 48 -15.44 -4.11 -4.89
C MET A 48 -15.03 -3.91 -6.35
N ASP A 49 -15.96 -3.94 -7.31
CA ASP A 49 -15.61 -3.69 -8.71
C ASP A 49 -15.22 -2.23 -8.95
N LYS A 50 -15.74 -1.27 -8.17
CA LYS A 50 -15.31 0.13 -8.24
C LYS A 50 -13.92 0.34 -7.63
N LEU A 51 -13.59 -0.43 -6.59
CA LEU A 51 -12.32 -0.38 -5.86
C LEU A 51 -11.23 -1.31 -6.42
N LEU A 52 -11.57 -2.35 -7.18
CA LEU A 52 -10.63 -3.37 -7.65
C LEU A 52 -10.71 -3.62 -9.15
N GLY A 53 -11.57 -2.91 -9.88
CA GLY A 53 -11.62 -2.93 -11.35
C GLY A 53 -10.29 -2.48 -12.00
N ASP A 54 -10.32 -1.98 -13.22
CA ASP A 54 -9.08 -1.60 -13.91
C ASP A 54 -8.51 -0.27 -13.35
N LYS A 55 -7.74 -0.38 -12.26
CA LYS A 55 -7.32 0.71 -11.38
C LYS A 55 -5.81 0.70 -11.12
N THR A 56 -5.24 1.88 -10.87
CA THR A 56 -3.84 2.05 -10.47
C THR A 56 -3.77 2.70 -9.09
N TYR A 57 -3.32 1.95 -8.09
CA TYR A 57 -3.10 2.43 -6.74
C TYR A 57 -1.62 2.73 -6.52
N ILE A 58 -1.35 3.80 -5.79
CA ILE A 58 0.00 4.18 -5.37
C ILE A 58 0.13 3.92 -3.88
N VAL A 59 1.03 3.01 -3.51
CA VAL A 59 1.39 2.76 -2.12
C VAL A 59 2.68 3.48 -1.79
N LEU A 60 2.59 4.56 -1.02
CA LEU A 60 3.73 5.35 -0.58
C LEU A 60 4.52 4.57 0.47
N LEU A 61 5.84 4.45 0.29
CA LEU A 61 6.75 3.83 1.24
C LEU A 61 7.45 4.92 2.05
N GLN A 62 6.92 5.17 3.24
CA GLN A 62 7.33 6.29 4.08
C GLN A 62 8.41 5.90 5.09
N ASN A 63 9.47 6.70 5.15
CA ASN A 63 10.46 6.66 6.20
C ASN A 63 10.04 7.58 7.35
N ASN A 64 9.48 7.03 8.42
CA ASN A 64 9.08 7.79 9.61
C ASN A 64 10.25 8.17 10.53
N THR A 65 11.50 7.87 10.18
CA THR A 65 12.67 8.48 10.84
C THR A 65 12.98 9.88 10.29
N GLU A 66 12.49 10.19 9.08
CA GLU A 66 12.51 11.53 8.50
C GLU A 66 11.08 12.07 8.46
N LEU A 67 10.72 12.84 9.48
CA LEU A 67 9.32 13.16 9.73
C LEU A 67 8.71 14.06 8.65
N ARG A 68 7.50 13.67 8.24
CA ARG A 68 6.51 14.47 7.53
C ARG A 68 5.14 14.20 8.16
N PRO A 69 4.22 15.16 8.20
CA PRO A 69 2.95 15.02 8.91
C PRO A 69 2.12 13.79 8.53
N SER A 70 2.19 13.36 7.27
CA SER A 70 1.39 12.24 6.76
C SER A 70 2.00 10.84 6.96
N GLY A 71 3.08 10.70 7.74
CA GLY A 71 3.68 9.41 8.08
C GLY A 71 5.17 9.22 7.75
N GLY A 72 5.85 10.25 7.24
CA GLY A 72 7.30 10.23 6.97
C GLY A 72 7.69 10.61 5.54
N PHE A 73 8.99 10.65 5.26
CA PHE A 73 9.53 10.97 3.95
C PHE A 73 9.23 9.88 2.92
N MET A 74 8.67 10.25 1.76
CA MET A 74 8.23 9.33 0.72
C MET A 74 9.34 9.10 -0.31
N GLY A 75 10.36 8.32 0.02
CA GLY A 75 11.50 8.11 -0.88
C GLY A 75 11.23 7.14 -2.04
N SER A 76 10.18 6.32 -1.95
CA SER A 76 9.82 5.33 -2.96
C SER A 76 8.33 5.03 -2.87
N PHE A 77 7.75 4.45 -3.91
CA PHE A 77 6.36 4.02 -3.92
C PHE A 77 6.17 2.72 -4.71
N VAL A 78 5.05 2.06 -4.48
CA VAL A 78 4.63 0.87 -5.22
C VAL A 78 3.44 1.21 -6.09
N LYS A 79 3.54 0.94 -7.39
CA LYS A 79 2.43 0.95 -8.34
C LYS A 79 1.74 -0.40 -8.31
N LEU A 80 0.50 -0.42 -7.84
CA LEU A 80 -0.37 -1.58 -7.84
C LEU A 80 -1.43 -1.42 -8.91
N LYS A 81 -1.35 -2.21 -9.98
CA LYS A 81 -2.36 -2.23 -11.03
C LYS A 81 -3.29 -3.40 -10.82
N THR A 82 -4.58 -3.14 -10.76
CA THR A 82 -5.61 -4.18 -10.78
C THR A 82 -6.22 -4.27 -12.17
N GLN A 83 -6.59 -5.48 -12.56
CA GLN A 83 -7.36 -5.75 -13.77
C GLN A 83 -8.35 -6.87 -13.50
N ASN A 84 -9.61 -6.68 -13.91
CA ASN A 84 -10.70 -7.64 -13.67
C ASN A 84 -10.77 -8.09 -12.19
N SER A 85 -10.70 -7.16 -11.24
CA SER A 85 -10.79 -7.44 -9.81
C SER A 85 -9.64 -8.30 -9.24
N LYS A 86 -8.49 -8.33 -9.94
CA LYS A 86 -7.28 -9.06 -9.54
C LYS A 86 -6.04 -8.16 -9.62
N LEU A 87 -5.07 -8.39 -8.73
CA LEU A 87 -3.76 -7.76 -8.84
C LEU A 87 -3.06 -8.25 -10.12
N LYS A 88 -2.68 -7.31 -10.98
CA LYS A 88 -2.00 -7.58 -12.25
C LYS A 88 -0.51 -7.31 -12.16
N THR A 89 -0.11 -6.13 -11.66
CA THR A 89 1.29 -5.77 -11.51
C THR A 89 1.55 -5.09 -10.17
N LEU A 90 2.76 -5.31 -9.67
CA LEU A 90 3.34 -4.64 -8.52
C LEU A 90 4.74 -4.18 -8.94
N GLU A 91 4.93 -2.87 -9.03
CA GLU A 91 6.19 -2.27 -9.48
C GLU A 91 6.64 -1.26 -8.43
N VAL A 92 7.90 -1.33 -8.00
CA VAL A 92 8.48 -0.32 -7.10
C VAL A 92 9.18 0.74 -7.94
N GLU A 93 8.99 2.00 -7.60
CA GLU A 93 9.62 3.13 -8.27
C GLU A 93 10.18 4.14 -7.26
N ASP A 94 11.23 4.85 -7.67
CA ASP A 94 11.77 5.96 -6.91
C ASP A 94 10.88 7.21 -7.07
N ILE A 95 10.60 7.92 -5.98
CA ILE A 95 9.79 9.15 -6.00
C ILE A 95 10.36 10.22 -6.94
N TYR A 96 11.68 10.24 -7.13
CA TYR A 96 12.36 11.22 -7.97
C TYR A 96 12.07 11.04 -9.46
N GLN A 97 11.62 9.85 -9.89
CA GLN A 97 11.31 9.59 -11.29
C GLN A 97 10.15 10.46 -11.78
N PRO A 98 8.92 10.37 -11.21
CA PRO A 98 7.84 11.29 -11.56
C PRO A 98 8.13 12.74 -11.15
N ASP A 99 8.78 12.98 -9.99
CA ASP A 99 9.09 14.34 -9.52
C ASP A 99 9.99 15.13 -10.50
N GLY A 100 10.92 14.42 -11.15
CA GLY A 100 11.81 14.99 -12.17
C GLY A 100 11.10 15.33 -13.48
N GLN A 101 9.91 14.77 -13.74
CA GLN A 101 9.12 15.06 -14.94
C GLN A 101 8.16 16.25 -14.75
N VAL A 102 7.96 16.71 -13.50
CA VAL A 102 7.06 17.84 -13.21
C VAL A 102 7.65 19.12 -13.81
N VAL A 103 6.93 19.70 -14.78
CA VAL A 103 7.37 20.88 -15.53
C VAL A 103 6.96 22.16 -14.81
N GLY A 104 7.89 23.12 -14.76
CA GLY A 104 7.63 24.47 -14.26
C GLY A 104 7.86 24.63 -12.76
N TYR A 105 7.52 25.81 -12.26
CA TYR A 105 7.61 26.16 -10.85
C TYR A 105 6.25 25.99 -10.18
N VAL A 106 6.23 25.24 -9.09
CA VAL A 106 5.06 25.08 -8.23
C VAL A 106 5.35 25.82 -6.93
N GLU A 107 4.51 26.78 -6.58
CA GLU A 107 4.68 27.59 -5.38
C GLU A 107 4.53 26.73 -4.13
N PRO A 108 5.55 26.65 -3.24
CA PRO A 108 5.40 25.89 -2.01
C PRO A 108 4.45 26.57 -1.03
N PRO A 109 3.65 25.81 -0.27
CA PRO A 109 2.89 26.35 0.84
C PRO A 109 3.84 26.91 1.92
N ALA A 110 3.35 27.85 2.72
CA ALA A 110 4.17 28.58 3.71
C ALA A 110 5.01 27.68 4.64
N PRO A 111 4.52 26.53 5.14
CA PRO A 111 5.33 25.63 5.96
C PRO A 111 6.54 25.06 5.21
N ILE A 112 6.36 24.69 3.94
CA ILE A 112 7.43 24.14 3.09
C ILE A 112 8.41 25.24 2.73
N LYS A 113 7.95 26.45 2.38
CA LYS A 113 8.83 27.63 2.19
C LYS A 113 9.70 27.91 3.39
N LYS A 114 9.17 27.71 4.60
CA LYS A 114 9.94 27.93 5.83
C LYS A 114 11.01 26.84 6.04
N ALA A 115 10.67 25.58 5.74
CA ALA A 115 11.59 24.45 5.87
C ALA A 115 12.65 24.43 4.76
N PHE A 116 12.26 24.79 3.54
CA PHE A 116 13.07 24.78 2.32
C PHE A 116 12.91 26.14 1.60
N PRO A 117 13.66 27.17 2.03
CA PRO A 117 13.47 28.56 1.56
C PRO A 117 13.79 28.79 0.09
N PHE A 118 14.44 27.83 -0.57
CA PHE A 118 14.81 27.92 -1.97
C PHE A 118 14.26 26.71 -2.72
N GLY A 119 13.56 26.98 -3.83
CA GLY A 119 13.12 25.96 -4.77
C GLY A 119 11.61 25.93 -4.99
N SER A 120 11.23 25.11 -5.97
CA SER A 120 9.84 24.74 -6.24
C SER A 120 9.34 23.75 -5.19
N TRP A 121 8.04 23.71 -4.97
CA TRP A 121 7.40 22.58 -4.34
C TRP A 121 7.57 21.34 -5.19
N LYS A 122 7.85 20.21 -4.55
CA LYS A 122 8.22 18.94 -5.17
C LYS A 122 7.40 17.80 -4.58
N LEU A 123 7.18 16.76 -5.37
CA LEU A 123 6.40 15.57 -5.01
C LEU A 123 6.89 14.92 -3.72
N ARG A 124 8.21 14.83 -3.52
CA ARG A 124 8.81 14.23 -2.32
C ARG A 124 8.37 14.88 -1.00
N ASP A 125 7.94 16.15 -1.07
CA ASP A 125 7.49 16.96 0.05
C ASP A 125 6.00 17.35 -0.10
N ALA A 126 5.26 16.71 -1.01
CA ALA A 126 3.83 16.95 -1.23
C ALA A 126 2.94 16.46 -0.07
N ASN A 127 3.51 15.69 0.86
CA ASN A 127 2.79 15.10 1.99
C ASN A 127 2.87 15.92 3.28
N TRP A 128 2.95 17.25 3.12
CA TRP A 128 3.16 18.17 4.23
C TRP A 128 1.87 18.56 4.97
N ASP A 129 0.70 18.23 4.41
CA ASP A 129 -0.57 18.42 5.12
C ASP A 129 -0.77 17.35 6.21
N VAL A 130 -1.35 17.76 7.33
CA VAL A 130 -1.73 16.87 8.44
C VAL A 130 -2.98 16.06 8.10
N ASP A 131 -3.86 16.60 7.26
CA ASP A 131 -5.01 15.89 6.73
C ASP A 131 -4.54 15.01 5.56
N PHE A 132 -4.56 13.69 5.78
CA PHE A 132 -4.12 12.74 4.77
C PHE A 132 -4.98 12.79 3.50
N SER A 133 -6.25 13.18 3.58
CA SER A 133 -7.09 13.34 2.40
C SER A 133 -6.58 14.48 1.53
N VAL A 134 -6.21 15.62 2.15
CA VAL A 134 -5.62 16.77 1.44
C VAL A 134 -4.22 16.44 0.92
N ALA A 135 -3.36 15.83 1.74
CA ALA A 135 -2.04 15.40 1.32
C ALA A 135 -2.13 14.39 0.16
N GLY A 136 -3.07 13.44 0.22
CA GLY A 136 -3.31 12.46 -0.84
C GLY A 136 -3.67 13.11 -2.18
N GLU A 137 -4.56 14.10 -2.19
CA GLU A 137 -4.90 14.84 -3.41
C GLU A 137 -3.68 15.58 -3.99
N GLN A 138 -2.87 16.21 -3.14
CA GLN A 138 -1.64 16.91 -3.57
C GLN A 138 -0.62 15.95 -4.18
N ILE A 139 -0.39 14.81 -3.52
CA ILE A 139 0.52 13.77 -4.00
C ILE A 139 0.03 13.21 -5.33
N ALA A 140 -1.28 12.93 -5.46
CA ALA A 140 -1.88 12.43 -6.69
C ALA A 140 -1.66 13.41 -7.83
N TRP A 141 -1.91 14.70 -7.60
CA TRP A 141 -1.67 15.74 -8.60
C TRP A 141 -0.22 15.76 -9.09
N PHE A 142 0.76 15.72 -8.18
CA PHE A 142 2.18 15.70 -8.55
C PHE A 142 2.58 14.43 -9.32
N LEU A 143 2.06 13.27 -8.93
CA LEU A 143 2.29 12.01 -9.64
C LEU A 143 1.71 12.05 -11.05
N GLU A 144 0.50 12.61 -11.22
CA GLU A 144 -0.14 12.81 -12.52
C GLU A 144 0.63 13.81 -13.40
N GLN A 145 1.14 14.91 -12.82
CA GLN A 145 2.05 15.81 -13.54
C GLN A 145 3.35 15.11 -13.93
N GLY A 146 3.77 14.11 -13.16
CA GLY A 146 4.91 13.26 -13.45
C GLY A 146 4.65 12.13 -14.45
N GLY A 147 3.41 12.01 -14.96
CA GLY A 147 3.00 11.01 -15.96
C GLY A 147 2.45 9.70 -15.39
N GLU A 148 2.23 9.61 -14.08
CA GLU A 148 1.63 8.43 -13.45
C GLU A 148 0.09 8.51 -13.47
N LYS A 149 -0.57 7.36 -13.54
CA LYS A 149 -2.04 7.26 -13.34
C LYS A 149 -2.32 6.97 -11.87
N VAL A 150 -3.21 7.74 -11.24
CA VAL A 150 -3.56 7.56 -9.83
C VAL A 150 -5.07 7.43 -9.65
N ASP A 151 -5.55 6.22 -9.32
CA ASP A 151 -6.93 5.98 -8.92
C ASP A 151 -7.10 5.98 -7.39
N GLY A 152 -6.00 5.89 -6.63
CA GLY A 152 -6.03 5.97 -5.18
C GLY A 152 -4.64 5.93 -4.56
N ILE A 153 -4.52 6.53 -3.38
CA ILE A 153 -3.28 6.59 -2.61
C ILE A 153 -3.44 5.82 -1.30
N ILE A 154 -2.45 4.99 -1.02
CA ILE A 154 -2.28 4.27 0.24
C ILE A 154 -0.93 4.67 0.79
N ALA A 155 -0.81 4.88 2.10
CA ALA A 155 0.47 5.16 2.74
C ALA A 155 0.80 4.09 3.77
N VAL A 156 2.02 3.59 3.72
CA VAL A 156 2.59 2.72 4.74
C VAL A 156 3.95 3.26 5.16
N ASN A 157 4.28 3.11 6.44
CA ASN A 157 5.58 3.53 6.95
C ASN A 157 6.42 2.33 7.41
N LEU A 158 7.71 2.58 7.69
CA LEU A 158 8.63 1.54 8.15
C LEU A 158 8.12 0.81 9.40
N SER A 159 7.48 1.50 10.33
CA SER A 159 6.92 0.86 11.53
C SER A 159 5.85 -0.19 11.20
N PHE A 160 4.97 0.09 10.23
CA PHE A 160 3.98 -0.88 9.76
C PHE A 160 4.64 -2.10 9.09
N VAL A 161 5.63 -1.87 8.21
CA VAL A 161 6.33 -2.96 7.54
C VAL A 161 7.13 -3.81 8.52
N ASN A 162 7.76 -3.19 9.52
CA ASN A 162 8.46 -3.89 10.61
C ASN A 162 7.50 -4.73 11.45
N LEU A 163 6.29 -4.24 11.72
CA LEU A 163 5.26 -5.01 12.42
C LEU A 163 4.84 -6.24 11.61
N LEU A 164 4.64 -6.09 10.29
CA LEU A 164 4.35 -7.22 9.40
C LEU A 164 5.48 -8.25 9.40
N LEU A 165 6.73 -7.81 9.26
CA LEU A 165 7.91 -8.69 9.33
C LEU A 165 8.03 -9.39 10.69
N GLY A 166 7.68 -8.70 11.78
CA GLY A 166 7.66 -9.28 13.12
C GLY A 166 6.68 -10.46 13.24
N TYR A 167 5.56 -10.40 12.52
CA TYR A 167 4.57 -11.49 12.47
C TYR A 167 4.97 -12.61 11.49
N LEU A 168 5.47 -12.25 10.30
CA LEU A 168 5.78 -13.20 9.23
C LEU A 168 7.12 -13.94 9.42
N GLY A 169 7.99 -13.39 10.27
CA GLY A 169 9.37 -13.83 10.48
C GLY A 169 10.34 -13.26 9.45
N GLU A 170 11.59 -13.73 9.48
CA GLU A 170 12.58 -13.37 8.47
C GLU A 170 12.10 -13.76 7.07
N ILE A 171 12.37 -12.89 6.09
CA ILE A 171 12.15 -13.18 4.67
C ILE A 171 13.49 -13.20 3.95
N LYS A 172 13.60 -14.10 2.97
CA LYS A 172 14.75 -14.18 2.09
C LYS A 172 14.35 -13.63 0.74
N THR A 173 15.11 -12.67 0.25
CA THR A 173 14.97 -12.18 -1.12
C THR A 173 15.56 -13.19 -2.10
N VAL A 174 14.94 -13.37 -3.26
CA VAL A 174 15.45 -14.29 -4.29
C VAL A 174 16.69 -13.71 -4.98
N THR A 175 16.66 -12.40 -5.24
CA THR A 175 17.69 -11.69 -6.02
C THR A 175 18.90 -11.25 -5.18
N TYR A 176 18.70 -11.05 -3.88
CA TYR A 176 19.75 -10.60 -2.95
C TYR A 176 19.97 -11.67 -1.88
N ASP A 177 21.22 -11.92 -1.48
CA ASP A 177 21.56 -12.87 -0.40
C ASP A 177 21.33 -12.27 1.00
N GLU A 178 20.29 -11.47 1.14
CA GLU A 178 19.94 -10.76 2.36
C GLU A 178 18.82 -11.52 3.10
N ARG A 179 18.96 -11.57 4.42
CA ARG A 179 17.87 -11.97 5.32
C ARG A 179 17.24 -10.72 5.88
N VAL A 180 16.05 -10.39 5.40
CA VAL A 180 15.35 -9.17 5.80
C VAL A 180 14.47 -9.47 7.00
N THR A 181 14.63 -8.67 8.05
CA THR A 181 13.92 -8.75 9.31
C THR A 181 13.35 -7.39 9.69
N ALA A 182 12.46 -7.37 10.68
CA ALA A 182 11.91 -6.13 11.22
C ALA A 182 13.00 -5.18 11.79
N GLN A 183 14.18 -5.71 12.13
CA GLN A 183 15.26 -4.96 12.75
C GLN A 183 16.23 -4.35 11.73
N ASN A 184 16.45 -5.02 10.59
CA ASN A 184 17.47 -4.60 9.63
C ASN A 184 16.93 -3.99 8.33
N LEU A 185 15.62 -4.05 8.06
CA LEU A 185 15.02 -3.54 6.82
C LEU A 185 15.45 -2.10 6.51
N ALA A 186 15.34 -1.20 7.48
CA ALA A 186 15.66 0.22 7.29
C ALA A 186 17.15 0.41 6.96
N GLN A 187 18.04 -0.31 7.65
CA GLN A 187 19.47 -0.25 7.42
C GLN A 187 19.83 -0.80 6.03
N LEU A 188 19.26 -1.95 5.65
CA LEU A 188 19.49 -2.53 4.33
C LEU A 188 18.99 -1.60 3.23
N ALA A 189 17.77 -1.07 3.36
CA ALA A 189 17.22 -0.12 2.39
C ALA A 189 18.12 1.13 2.22
N GLN A 190 18.72 1.62 3.31
CA GLN A 190 19.70 2.71 3.25
C GLN A 190 20.98 2.30 2.53
N THR A 191 21.55 1.14 2.88
CA THR A 191 22.77 0.61 2.24
C THR A 191 22.59 0.46 0.73
N TYR A 192 21.47 -0.14 0.30
CA TYR A 192 21.18 -0.30 -1.14
C TYR A 192 20.86 1.03 -1.82
N SER A 193 20.50 2.08 -1.08
CA SER A 193 20.34 3.43 -1.60
C SER A 193 21.67 4.16 -1.79
N GLU A 194 22.53 4.16 -0.77
CA GLU A 194 23.74 5.00 -0.74
C GLU A 194 24.94 4.34 -1.40
N VAL A 195 25.12 3.04 -1.17
CA VAL A 195 26.31 2.30 -1.62
C VAL A 195 26.06 1.69 -2.98
N ASN A 196 24.99 0.92 -3.12
CA ASN A 196 24.73 0.12 -4.32
C ASN A 196 23.93 0.88 -5.38
N LYS A 197 23.19 1.93 -4.99
CA LYS A 197 22.28 2.70 -5.86
C LYS A 197 21.18 1.84 -6.51
N GLU A 198 20.77 0.78 -5.81
CA GLU A 198 19.78 -0.23 -6.25
C GLU A 198 18.56 -0.28 -5.33
N LYS A 199 18.28 0.79 -4.58
CA LYS A 199 17.16 0.84 -3.62
C LYS A 199 15.84 0.35 -4.21
N ARG A 200 15.50 0.78 -5.42
CA ARG A 200 14.27 0.39 -6.13
C ARG A 200 14.19 -1.13 -6.30
N ASP A 201 15.26 -1.73 -6.80
CA ASP A 201 15.30 -3.15 -7.13
C ASP A 201 15.35 -4.01 -5.84
N PHE A 202 16.07 -3.55 -4.82
CA PHE A 202 16.06 -4.16 -3.48
C PHE A 202 14.66 -4.13 -2.85
N LEU A 203 14.01 -2.97 -2.79
CA LEU A 203 12.66 -2.85 -2.24
C LEU A 203 11.63 -3.65 -3.06
N GLY A 204 11.82 -3.75 -4.38
CA GLY A 204 11.05 -4.64 -5.25
C GLY A 204 11.18 -6.11 -4.86
N ALA A 205 12.41 -6.58 -4.65
CA ALA A 205 12.67 -7.95 -4.19
C ALA A 205 12.06 -8.24 -2.82
N VAL A 206 12.16 -7.28 -1.89
CA VAL A 206 11.53 -7.38 -0.56
C VAL A 206 10.01 -7.44 -0.66
N GLY A 207 9.40 -6.56 -1.47
CA GLY A 207 7.96 -6.53 -1.69
C GLY A 207 7.42 -7.82 -2.29
N ALA A 208 8.12 -8.40 -3.28
CA ALA A 208 7.77 -9.69 -3.87
C ALA A 208 7.84 -10.83 -2.83
N ALA A 209 8.91 -10.89 -2.04
CA ALA A 209 9.07 -11.90 -1.01
C ALA A 209 8.00 -11.78 0.10
N LEU A 210 7.66 -10.55 0.51
CA LEU A 210 6.56 -10.31 1.45
C LEU A 210 5.22 -10.78 0.90
N PHE A 211 4.90 -10.43 -0.35
CA PHE A 211 3.65 -10.82 -0.99
C PHE A 211 3.51 -12.34 -1.10
N GLU A 212 4.58 -13.03 -1.48
CA GLU A 212 4.61 -14.50 -1.52
C GLU A 212 4.39 -15.11 -0.13
N ARG A 213 5.04 -14.55 0.91
CA ARG A 213 4.91 -15.01 2.29
C ARG A 213 3.48 -14.84 2.82
N ILE A 214 2.84 -13.70 2.52
CA ILE A 214 1.45 -13.43 2.89
C ILE A 214 0.51 -14.45 2.22
N ASN A 215 0.67 -14.68 0.91
CA ASN A 215 -0.18 -15.63 0.18
C ASN A 215 -0.06 -17.07 0.69
N ARG A 216 1.12 -17.47 1.19
CA ARG A 216 1.31 -18.79 1.81
C ARG A 216 0.72 -18.91 3.21
N THR A 217 0.52 -17.80 3.91
CA THR A 217 0.03 -17.78 5.30
C THR A 217 -1.49 -17.67 5.39
N SER A 218 -2.16 -17.18 4.33
CA SER A 218 -3.61 -17.02 4.24
C SER A 218 -4.41 -18.33 4.03
N ILE A 219 -3.94 -19.45 4.61
CA ILE A 219 -4.61 -20.77 4.58
C ILE A 219 -5.59 -20.89 5.75
#